data_AF-A0A8W8LFF3-F1
#
_entry.id   AF-A0A8W8LFF3-F1
#
_cell.length_a   1.000
_cell.length_b   1.000
_cell.length_c   1.000
_cell.angle_alpha   90.00
_cell.angle_beta   90.00
_cell.angle_gamma   90.00
#
_symmetry.space_group_name_H-M   'P 1'
#
loop_
_entity.id
_entity.type
_entity.pdbx_description
1 polymer ?
#
loop_
_entity_poly.entity_id
_entity_poly.type
_entity_poly.pdbx_seq_one_letter_code
_entity_poly.pdbx_strand_id
1 'polypeptide(L)' 'QTALHQSCLIGSLKKVQILVKFGADIKLANRDGWNALHIASFGGHQDIALYLISTKSRTKTMSTSSDS' A
#
# COMPACT_ATOMS: atom_id res chain seq x y z
N GLN A 1 -12.08 -5.02 -6.24
CA GLN A 1 -11.20 -5.82 -5.36
C GLN A 1 -9.97 -6.19 -6.17
N THR A 2 -8.76 -5.91 -5.67
CA THR A 2 -7.49 -6.19 -6.39
C THR A 2 -6.67 -7.24 -5.67
N ALA A 3 -5.64 -7.77 -6.34
CA ALA A 3 -4.68 -8.69 -5.72
C ALA A 3 -4.03 -8.11 -4.45
N LEU A 4 -3.84 -6.78 -4.41
CA LEU A 4 -3.33 -6.08 -3.23
C LEU A 4 -4.33 -6.09 -2.06
N HIS A 5 -5.61 -5.81 -2.33
CA HIS A 5 -6.67 -5.91 -1.32
C HIS A 5 -6.77 -7.33 -0.72
N GLN A 6 -6.74 -8.36 -1.58
CA GLN A 6 -6.77 -9.76 -1.14
C GLN A 6 -5.56 -10.10 -0.25
N SER A 7 -4.37 -9.60 -0.63
CA SER A 7 -3.13 -9.86 0.11
C SER A 7 -3.14 -9.19 1.49
N CYS A 8 -3.72 -8.00 1.59
CA CYS A 8 -3.91 -7.30 2.86
C CYS A 8 -4.95 -7.98 3.74
N LEU A 9 -6.03 -8.51 3.16
CA LEU A 9 -7.07 -9.24 3.89
C LEU A 9 -6.50 -10.54 4.52
N ILE A 10 -5.69 -11.26 3.75
CA ILE A 10 -5.05 -12.51 4.19
C ILE A 10 -3.94 -12.25 5.21
N GLY A 11 -3.35 -11.06 5.26
CA GLY A 11 -2.19 -10.77 6.10
C GLY A 11 -0.85 -11.24 5.51
N SER A 12 -0.78 -11.38 4.18
CA SER A 12 0.44 -11.88 3.53
C SER A 12 1.39 -10.75 3.10
N LEU A 13 2.31 -10.37 4.00
CA LEU A 13 3.30 -9.33 3.74
C LEU A 13 4.14 -9.60 2.47
N LYS A 14 4.58 -10.85 2.25
CA LYS A 14 5.34 -11.24 1.04
C LYS A 14 4.58 -10.90 -0.25
N LYS A 15 3.27 -11.19 -0.31
CA LYS A 15 2.47 -10.89 -1.50
C LYS A 15 2.32 -9.38 -1.71
N VAL A 16 2.11 -8.63 -0.62
CA VAL A 16 2.05 -7.16 -0.65
C VAL A 16 3.35 -6.59 -1.20
N GLN A 17 4.51 -7.03 -0.71
CA GLN A 17 5.82 -6.57 -1.18
C GLN A 17 6.04 -6.84 -2.67
N ILE A 18 5.70 -8.04 -3.14
CA ILE A 18 5.80 -8.40 -4.55
C ILE A 18 4.91 -7.49 -5.40
N LEU A 19 3.63 -7.35 -5.03
CA LEU A 19 2.67 -6.52 -5.76
C LEU A 19 3.13 -5.06 -5.83
N VAL A 20 3.58 -4.48 -4.71
CA VAL A 20 4.09 -3.11 -4.68
C VAL A 20 5.35 -2.96 -5.54
N LYS A 21 6.24 -3.96 -5.54
CA LYS A 21 7.43 -3.97 -6.40
C LYS A 21 7.08 -4.01 -7.90
N PHE A 22 5.98 -4.64 -8.27
CA PHE A 22 5.45 -4.66 -9.64
C PHE A 22 4.60 -3.42 -9.99
N GLY A 23 4.54 -2.41 -9.12
CA GLY A 23 3.81 -1.17 -9.39
C GLY A 23 2.33 -1.23 -9.05
N ALA A 24 1.91 -2.13 -8.15
CA ALA A 24 0.53 -2.14 -7.68
C ALA A 24 0.17 -0.81 -6.99
N ASP A 25 -0.96 -0.24 -7.38
CA ASP A 25 -1.45 1.00 -6.77
C ASP A 25 -1.98 0.74 -5.35
N ILE A 26 -1.24 1.24 -4.37
CA ILE A 26 -1.58 1.17 -2.94
C ILE A 26 -2.69 2.14 -2.54
N LYS A 27 -2.99 3.15 -3.36
CA LYS A 27 -4.04 4.16 -3.10
C LYS A 27 -5.39 3.76 -3.66
N LEU A 28 -5.43 2.76 -4.56
CA LEU A 28 -6.66 2.30 -5.16
C LEU A 28 -7.64 1.80 -4.09
N ALA A 29 -8.85 2.34 -4.10
CA ALA A 29 -9.93 1.91 -3.23
C ALA A 29 -10.76 0.78 -3.88
N ASN A 30 -11.31 -0.10 -3.07
CA ASN A 30 -12.29 -1.10 -3.48
C ASN A 30 -13.69 -0.45 -3.67
N ARG A 31 -14.71 -1.27 -3.94
CA ARG A 31 -16.10 -0.79 -4.15
C ARG A 31 -16.71 -0.11 -2.92
N ASP A 32 -16.19 -0.40 -1.74
CA ASP A 32 -16.64 0.14 -0.46
C ASP A 32 -15.83 1.38 -0.05
N GLY A 33 -14.96 1.88 -0.91
CA GLY A 33 -14.07 3.01 -0.61
C GLY A 33 -12.86 2.63 0.26
N TRP A 34 -12.61 1.34 0.50
CA TRP A 34 -11.50 0.86 1.31
C TRP A 34 -10.26 0.62 0.46
N ASN A 35 -9.14 1.26 0.82
CA ASN A 35 -7.85 1.01 0.19
C ASN A 35 -7.11 -0.15 0.91
N ALA A 36 -5.94 -0.51 0.39
CA ALA A 36 -5.09 -1.55 0.97
C ALA A 36 -4.74 -1.31 2.46
N LEU A 37 -4.53 -0.04 2.84
CA LEU A 37 -4.21 0.35 4.22
C LEU A 37 -5.40 0.17 5.17
N HIS A 38 -6.62 0.51 4.73
CA HIS A 38 -7.84 0.27 5.51
C HIS A 38 -8.03 -1.22 5.77
N ILE A 39 -7.86 -2.07 4.76
CA ILE A 39 -7.98 -3.53 4.90
C ILE A 39 -6.91 -4.09 5.84
N ALA A 40 -5.65 -3.68 5.68
CA ALA A 40 -4.56 -4.13 6.56
C ALA A 40 -4.80 -3.72 8.02
N SER A 41 -5.29 -2.50 8.24
CA SER A 41 -5.60 -1.98 9.58
C SER A 41 -6.79 -2.71 10.20
N PHE A 42 -7.85 -2.97 9.41
CA PHE A 42 -9.02 -3.72 9.84
C PHE A 42 -8.68 -5.17 10.21
N GLY A 43 -7.79 -5.80 9.44
CA GLY A 43 -7.30 -7.16 9.73
C GLY A 43 -6.26 -7.26 10.85
N GLY A 44 -5.84 -6.14 11.46
CA GLY A 44 -4.81 -6.13 12.49
C GLY A 44 -3.38 -6.37 11.97
N HIS A 45 -3.16 -6.32 10.66
CA HIS A 45 -1.87 -6.61 10.01
C HIS A 45 -0.95 -5.39 10.05
N GLN A 46 -0.44 -5.06 11.24
CA GLN A 46 0.39 -3.87 11.48
C GLN A 46 1.62 -3.82 10.56
N ASP A 47 2.31 -4.93 10.34
CA ASP A 47 3.50 -4.99 9.47
C ASP A 47 3.19 -4.56 8.03
N ILE A 48 2.01 -4.94 7.53
CA ILE A 48 1.54 -4.55 6.20
C ILE A 48 1.19 -3.06 6.17
N ALA A 49 0.50 -2.56 7.20
CA ALA A 49 0.16 -1.16 7.31
C ALA A 49 1.42 -0.27 7.35
N LEU A 50 2.41 -0.65 8.16
CA LEU A 50 3.71 0.04 8.24
C LEU A 50 4.45 0.00 6.89
N TYR A 51 4.44 -1.14 6.20
CA TYR A 51 5.05 -1.24 4.86
C TYR A 51 4.35 -0.33 3.83
N LEU A 52 3.02 -0.29 3.82
CA LEU A 52 2.25 0.58 2.92
C LEU A 52 2.46 2.08 3.24
N ILE A 53 2.61 2.45 4.52
CA ILE A 53 2.93 3.82 4.93
C ILE A 53 4.35 4.20 4.50
N SER A 54 5.32 3.30 4.71
CA SER A 54 6.72 3.51 4.33
C SER A 54 6.88 3.70 2.82
N THR A 55 6.18 2.91 2.02
CA THR A 55 6.18 3.03 0.55
C THR A 55 5.54 4.34 0.08
N LYS A 56 4.47 4.80 0.74
CA LYS A 56 3.85 6.12 0.46
C LYS A 56 4.80 7.29 0.74
N SER A 57 5.56 7.24 1.84
CA SER A 57 6.51 8.29 2.21
C SER A 57 7.65 8.44 1.19
N ARG A 58 8.16 7.31 0.66
CA ARG A 58 9.26 7.31 -0.33
C ARG A 58 8.90 8.05 -1.63
N THR A 59 7.63 8.13 -1.98
CA THR A 59 7.18 8.84 -3.20
C THR A 59 7.05 10.35 -3.04
N LYS A 60 7.13 10.90 -1.82
CA LYS A 60 6.89 12.33 -1.56
C LYS A 60 8.18 13.18 -1.48
N THR A 61 9.37 12.58 -1.55
CA THR A 61 10.65 13.29 -1.35
C THR A 61 11.50 13.48 -2.60
N MET A 62 10.92 13.40 -3.80
CA MET A 62 11.55 13.87 -5.04
C MET A 62 10.80 15.06 -5.66
N SER A 63 10.19 15.91 -4.84
CA SER A 63 9.90 17.28 -5.27
C SER A 63 11.20 18.08 -5.24
N THR A 64 11.89 18.03 -6.37
CA THR A 64 12.66 19.13 -6.98
C THR A 64 13.58 19.92 -6.04
N SER A 65 14.82 19.46 -5.90
CA SER A 65 15.93 20.40 -5.89
C SER A 65 15.86 21.22 -7.18
N SER A 66 15.79 22.55 -7.04
CA SER A 66 16.27 23.56 -7.99
C SER A 66 15.77 23.49 -9.44
N ASP A 67 14.84 24.39 -9.79
CA ASP A 67 14.94 25.18 -11.03
C ASP A 67 14.10 26.47 -10.90
N SER A 68 14.72 27.50 -10.31
CA SER A 68 14.65 28.96 -10.60
C SER A 68 15.16 29.75 -9.39
#